data_AF-A0AA95KI63-F1
#
_entry.id   AF-A0AA95KI63-F1
#
_cell.length_a   1.000
_cell.length_b   1.000
_cell.length_c   1.000
_cell.angle_alpha   90.00
_cell.angle_beta   90.00
_cell.angle_gamma   90.00
#
_symmetry.space_group_name_H-M   'P 1'
#
loop_
_entity.id
_entity.type
_entity.pdbx_description
1 polymer ?
#
loop_
_entity_poly.entity_id
_entity_poly.type
_entity_poly.pdbx_seq_one_letter_code
_entity_poly.pdbx_strand_id
1 'polypeptide(L)'
;MPLYISEGNTMKRLFTSILLYAAMTGANATVSEYTEFFIPYERAQSGYVCLDKQLMEAEFGIPLASLMEGIFSETKTLHQVLGGTSTYKNINLLVNGTTTIPYTYHFDRYTSSGVYEYSFTLDMAGFNALNGATVAGRQKTKNTAKLALIAMLKTAEAIHGAGNFRVWVKFTNLPLQTGLSGSLVHGGGVDWPTWPYTASSSVYNTYKAEMLASGC
;
A
#
# COMPACT_ATOMS: atom_id res chain seq x y z
N MET A 1 37.59 23.57 -64.18
CA MET A 1 37.46 25.05 -64.23
C MET A 1 36.84 25.40 -65.58
N PRO A 2 35.88 26.34 -65.68
CA PRO A 2 35.68 27.54 -64.85
C PRO A 2 34.42 27.47 -63.94
N LEU A 3 34.57 27.71 -62.63
CA LEU A 3 34.13 28.91 -61.87
C LEU A 3 33.72 30.16 -62.66
N TYR A 4 32.55 30.73 -62.32
CA TYR A 4 32.44 32.14 -61.89
C TYR A 4 31.28 32.33 -60.90
N ILE A 5 31.59 33.06 -59.84
CA ILE A 5 30.78 33.44 -58.66
C ILE A 5 30.43 34.93 -58.79
N SER A 6 29.27 35.36 -58.30
CA SER A 6 29.01 36.72 -57.76
C SER A 6 27.66 36.66 -57.00
N GLU A 7 27.65 36.44 -55.69
CA GLU A 7 27.83 37.37 -54.56
C GLU A 7 26.71 38.41 -54.36
N GLY A 8 26.05 38.31 -53.19
CA GLY A 8 25.70 39.48 -52.38
C GLY A 8 24.20 39.79 -52.20
N ASN A 9 23.56 39.25 -51.15
CA ASN A 9 23.02 40.09 -50.08
C ASN A 9 22.65 39.27 -48.81
N THR A 10 23.61 39.22 -47.90
CA THR A 10 23.48 39.58 -46.48
C THR A 10 22.17 39.29 -45.71
N MET A 11 22.32 38.37 -44.73
CA MET A 11 21.82 38.49 -43.34
C MET A 11 20.33 38.22 -43.04
N LYS A 12 20.11 37.44 -41.97
CA LYS A 12 18.84 37.06 -41.30
C LYS A 12 18.15 35.88 -41.99
N ARG A 13 18.29 34.64 -41.52
CA ARG A 13 17.74 34.18 -40.23
C ARG A 13 18.50 32.95 -39.74
N LEU A 14 19.63 33.16 -39.09
CA LEU A 14 20.10 32.31 -38.01
C LEU A 14 19.24 32.68 -36.80
N PHE A 15 18.16 31.95 -36.51
CA PHE A 15 17.55 31.99 -35.17
C PHE A 15 16.69 30.74 -34.95
N THR A 16 17.03 30.06 -33.84
CA THR A 16 16.17 29.21 -33.00
C THR A 16 15.75 27.85 -33.54
N SER A 17 16.61 26.86 -33.30
CA SER A 17 16.18 25.51 -32.90
C SER A 17 17.08 25.02 -31.76
N ILE A 18 17.18 25.85 -30.72
CA ILE A 18 17.63 25.44 -29.38
C ILE A 18 16.37 25.52 -28.51
N LEU A 19 16.17 24.51 -27.66
CA LEU A 19 15.13 24.36 -26.63
C LEU A 19 13.90 23.53 -27.04
N LEU A 20 14.08 22.21 -27.03
CA LEU A 20 13.13 21.30 -26.39
C LEU A 20 13.91 20.39 -25.42
N TYR A 21 14.64 21.04 -24.51
CA TYR A 21 15.15 20.49 -23.25
C TYR A 21 14.58 21.36 -22.13
N ALA A 22 13.25 21.40 -22.01
CA ALA A 22 12.56 22.08 -20.90
C ALA A 22 11.09 21.65 -20.81
N ALA A 23 10.87 20.37 -20.48
CA ALA A 23 9.61 19.91 -19.88
C ALA A 23 9.86 18.62 -19.08
N MET A 24 10.94 18.58 -18.28
CA MET A 24 11.03 17.67 -17.13
C MET A 24 10.70 18.45 -15.87
N THR A 25 9.53 19.05 -15.84
CA THR A 25 8.85 19.39 -14.59
C THR A 25 7.82 18.28 -14.42
N GLY A 26 8.09 17.37 -13.48
CA GLY A 26 7.36 16.12 -13.26
C GLY A 26 5.85 16.34 -13.18
N ALA A 27 5.18 16.21 -14.31
CA ALA A 27 3.86 15.62 -14.33
C ALA A 27 4.10 14.14 -14.12
N ASN A 28 3.91 13.64 -12.89
CA ASN A 28 3.85 12.22 -12.62
C ASN A 28 2.77 11.66 -13.53
N ALA A 29 3.17 11.01 -14.63
CA ALA A 29 2.23 10.41 -15.57
C ALA A 29 1.53 9.29 -14.80
N THR A 30 0.29 9.54 -14.36
CA THR A 30 -0.59 8.51 -13.84
C THR A 30 -0.89 7.56 -14.98
N VAL A 31 -0.21 6.42 -14.99
CA VAL A 31 -0.49 5.32 -15.90
C VAL A 31 -1.38 4.33 -15.15
N SER A 32 -2.53 3.96 -15.70
CA SER A 32 -3.32 2.86 -15.16
C SER A 32 -2.68 1.53 -15.56
N GLU A 33 -2.31 0.70 -14.59
CA GLU A 33 -1.83 -0.67 -14.81
C GLU A 33 -2.47 -1.63 -13.79
N TYR A 34 -2.67 -2.89 -14.19
CA TYR A 34 -3.14 -3.93 -13.29
C TYR A 34 -1.99 -4.44 -12.41
N THR A 35 -2.15 -4.32 -11.09
CA THR A 35 -1.15 -4.77 -10.12
C THR A 35 -1.73 -5.74 -9.11
N GLU A 36 -0.88 -6.60 -8.58
CA GLU A 36 -1.22 -7.61 -7.58
C GLU A 36 -1.19 -7.00 -6.17
N PHE A 37 -2.24 -7.21 -5.39
CA PHE A 37 -2.31 -6.82 -3.99
C PHE A 37 -2.92 -7.93 -3.14
N PHE A 38 -2.59 -7.90 -1.86
CA PHE A 38 -3.02 -8.93 -0.92
C PHE A 38 -4.09 -8.41 0.03
N ILE A 39 -5.18 -9.17 0.16
CA ILE A 39 -6.28 -8.86 1.07
C ILE A 39 -6.44 -10.00 2.08
N PRO A 40 -6.51 -9.71 3.39
CA PRO A 40 -6.92 -10.69 4.37
C PRO A 40 -8.42 -10.94 4.30
N TYR A 41 -8.82 -12.20 4.21
CA TYR A 41 -10.22 -12.59 4.13
C TYR A 41 -10.57 -13.69 5.12
N GLU A 42 -11.82 -13.71 5.56
CA GLU A 42 -12.38 -14.78 6.37
C GLU A 42 -13.24 -15.72 5.50
N ARG A 43 -12.99 -17.02 5.59
CA ARG A 43 -13.87 -18.04 4.99
C ARG A 43 -15.13 -18.20 5.84
N ALA A 44 -16.30 -17.89 5.27
CA ALA A 44 -17.56 -17.89 6.01
C ALA A 44 -17.92 -19.24 6.67
N GLN A 45 -17.46 -20.36 6.08
CA GLN A 45 -17.77 -21.71 6.58
C GLN A 45 -16.85 -22.18 7.71
N SER A 46 -15.58 -21.76 7.74
CA SER A 46 -14.59 -22.26 8.70
C SER A 46 -14.12 -21.20 9.70
N GLY A 47 -14.42 -19.92 9.48
CA GLY A 47 -13.89 -18.81 10.27
C GLY A 47 -12.37 -18.62 10.12
N TYR A 48 -11.75 -19.29 9.14
CA TYR A 48 -10.30 -19.16 8.90
C TYR A 48 -10.00 -17.85 8.22
N VAL A 49 -9.01 -17.16 8.78
CA VAL A 49 -8.42 -15.96 8.22
C VAL A 49 -7.24 -16.36 7.34
N CYS A 50 -7.35 -16.06 6.04
CA CYS A 50 -6.32 -16.31 5.04
C CYS A 50 -5.93 -15.00 4.34
N LEU A 51 -4.91 -15.07 3.50
CA LEU A 51 -4.51 -13.98 2.61
C LEU A 51 -4.77 -14.39 1.17
N ASP A 52 -5.44 -13.55 0.39
CA ASP A 52 -5.62 -13.79 -1.04
C ASP A 52 -4.92 -12.75 -1.89
N LYS A 53 -4.57 -13.14 -3.10
CA LYS A 53 -3.99 -12.27 -4.12
C LYS A 53 -5.08 -11.81 -5.08
N GLN A 54 -5.23 -10.50 -5.23
CA GLN A 54 -6.19 -9.87 -6.13
C GLN A 54 -5.45 -9.03 -7.17
N LEU A 55 -6.06 -8.88 -8.35
CA LEU A 55 -5.63 -7.92 -9.38
C LEU A 55 -6.55 -6.69 -9.34
N MET A 56 -5.97 -5.50 -9.26
CA MET A 56 -6.69 -4.23 -9.35
C MET A 56 -5.97 -3.28 -10.31
N GLU A 57 -6.76 -2.49 -11.03
CA GLU A 57 -6.26 -1.35 -11.78
C GLU A 57 -5.76 -0.29 -10.79
N ALA A 58 -4.46 -0.08 -10.73
CA ALA A 58 -3.85 0.97 -9.95
C ALA A 58 -3.45 2.13 -10.87
N GLU A 59 -3.81 3.35 -10.49
CA GLU A 59 -3.29 4.56 -11.11
C GLU A 59 -1.89 4.85 -10.55
N PHE A 60 -0.85 4.60 -11.36
CA PHE A 60 0.54 4.74 -10.96
C PHE A 60 0.98 6.20 -10.94
N GLY A 61 0.77 6.86 -9.80
CA GLY A 61 1.54 8.02 -9.37
C GLY A 61 2.42 7.71 -8.15
N ILE A 62 1.99 6.77 -7.31
CA ILE A 62 2.64 6.32 -6.07
C ILE A 62 2.15 4.88 -5.78
N PRO A 63 2.87 3.82 -6.20
CA PRO A 63 2.34 2.47 -6.31
C PRO A 63 1.64 1.98 -5.05
N LEU A 64 2.28 2.12 -3.88
CA LEU A 64 1.72 1.62 -2.62
C LEU A 64 0.57 2.48 -2.09
N ALA A 65 0.51 3.78 -2.39
CA ALA A 65 -0.58 4.64 -1.93
C ALA A 65 -1.90 4.36 -2.67
N SER A 66 -1.86 4.21 -4.00
CA SER A 66 -3.02 3.77 -4.79
C SER A 66 -3.48 2.36 -4.38
N LEU A 67 -2.55 1.53 -3.92
CA LEU A 67 -2.87 0.19 -3.41
C LEU A 67 -3.49 0.20 -2.02
N MET A 68 -3.26 1.23 -1.20
CA MET A 68 -3.97 1.36 0.09
C MET A 68 -5.46 1.49 -0.13
N GLU A 69 -5.90 2.17 -1.20
CA GLU A 69 -7.31 2.15 -1.60
C GLU A 69 -7.78 0.73 -1.85
N GLY A 70 -7.05 -0.09 -2.62
CA GLY A 70 -7.43 -1.48 -2.87
C GLY A 70 -7.42 -2.38 -1.62
N ILE A 71 -6.45 -2.21 -0.73
CA ILE A 71 -6.35 -3.01 0.51
C ILE A 71 -7.47 -2.66 1.50
N PHE A 72 -7.88 -1.39 1.55
CA PHE A 72 -8.85 -0.88 2.53
C PHE A 72 -10.23 -0.58 1.96
N SER A 73 -10.43 -0.67 0.64
CA SER A 73 -11.71 -0.48 -0.04
C SER A 73 -11.81 -1.43 -1.23
N GLU A 74 -12.96 -2.09 -1.37
CA GLU A 74 -13.26 -2.90 -2.56
C GLU A 74 -13.72 -1.96 -3.69
N THR A 75 -12.78 -1.27 -4.34
CA THR A 75 -13.14 -0.28 -5.38
C THR A 75 -13.61 -0.96 -6.65
N LYS A 76 -12.92 -2.01 -7.14
CA LYS A 76 -13.39 -2.95 -8.17
C LYS A 76 -12.54 -4.23 -8.13
N THR A 77 -12.91 -5.22 -7.33
CA THR A 77 -12.37 -6.57 -7.54
C THR A 77 -13.00 -7.11 -8.82
N LEU A 78 -12.19 -7.32 -9.86
CA LEU A 78 -12.55 -8.31 -10.87
C LEU A 78 -12.75 -9.60 -10.06
N HIS A 79 -13.99 -10.07 -9.97
CA HIS A 79 -14.35 -11.36 -9.34
C HIS A 79 -13.74 -12.51 -10.16
N GLN A 80 -12.43 -12.52 -10.32
CA GLN A 80 -11.68 -13.68 -10.74
C GLN A 80 -11.80 -14.65 -9.59
N VAL A 81 -12.75 -15.57 -9.74
CA VAL A 81 -12.98 -16.78 -8.96
C VAL A 81 -11.80 -17.08 -8.02
N LEU A 82 -11.92 -16.61 -6.78
CA LEU A 82 -11.02 -17.00 -5.69
C LEU A 82 -11.32 -18.47 -5.45
N GLY A 83 -10.38 -19.35 -5.75
CA GLY A 83 -10.61 -20.77 -5.96
C GLY A 83 -11.68 -21.38 -5.04
N GLY A 84 -12.84 -21.71 -5.61
CA GLY A 84 -13.99 -22.32 -4.93
C GLY A 84 -15.27 -21.49 -4.99
N THR A 85 -16.39 -22.11 -4.60
CA THR A 85 -17.74 -21.49 -4.55
C THR A 85 -18.00 -20.74 -3.24
N SER A 86 -16.95 -20.45 -2.45
CA SER A 86 -17.10 -19.98 -1.07
C SER A 86 -17.20 -18.47 -1.02
N THR A 87 -18.27 -17.97 -0.39
CA THR A 87 -18.38 -16.57 -0.01
C THR A 87 -17.29 -16.22 1.01
N TYR A 88 -16.56 -15.15 0.77
CA TYR A 88 -15.51 -14.63 1.66
C TYR A 88 -15.87 -13.22 2.13
N LYS A 89 -15.21 -12.76 3.19
CA LYS A 89 -15.35 -11.40 3.72
C LYS A 89 -13.98 -10.77 3.85
N ASN A 90 -13.76 -9.61 3.22
CA ASN A 90 -12.56 -8.81 3.47
C ASN A 90 -12.56 -8.31 4.92
N ILE A 91 -11.55 -8.73 5.69
CA ILE A 91 -11.50 -8.45 7.14
C ILE A 91 -11.09 -7.01 7.43
N ASN A 92 -10.41 -6.34 6.50
CA ASN A 92 -10.07 -4.93 6.62
C ASN A 92 -11.31 -4.02 6.53
N LEU A 93 -12.49 -4.55 6.14
CA LEU A 93 -13.78 -3.85 6.11
C LEU A 93 -14.71 -4.20 7.29
N LEU A 94 -14.25 -5.01 8.25
CA LEU A 94 -15.15 -5.60 9.27
C LEU A 94 -15.41 -4.69 10.47
N VAL A 95 -16.40 -3.80 10.35
CA VAL A 95 -17.42 -3.64 11.40
C VAL A 95 -18.82 -3.36 10.83
N ASN A 96 -18.88 -2.72 9.67
CA ASN A 96 -20.02 -2.58 8.78
C ASN A 96 -19.39 -2.55 7.38
N GLY A 97 -19.92 -3.26 6.38
CA GLY A 97 -19.24 -3.50 5.09
C GLY A 97 -18.88 -2.25 4.27
N THR A 98 -19.17 -1.06 4.80
CA THR A 98 -18.82 0.26 4.27
C THR A 98 -17.71 0.98 5.06
N THR A 99 -17.27 0.45 6.21
CA THR A 99 -16.23 1.08 7.03
C THR A 99 -14.86 0.65 6.57
N THR A 100 -14.09 1.60 6.04
CA THR A 100 -12.70 1.43 5.62
C THR A 100 -11.76 1.95 6.70
N ILE A 101 -10.49 1.56 6.67
CA ILE A 101 -9.45 2.16 7.53
C ILE A 101 -8.98 3.44 6.83
N PRO A 102 -9.27 4.65 7.35
CA PRO A 102 -8.74 5.87 6.77
C PRO A 102 -7.21 5.85 6.88
N TYR A 103 -6.55 6.20 5.78
CA TYR A 103 -5.10 6.31 5.74
C TYR A 103 -4.66 7.71 5.33
N THR A 104 -3.51 8.13 5.82
CA THR A 104 -2.80 9.32 5.37
C THR A 104 -1.46 8.89 4.81
N TYR A 105 -1.22 9.26 3.57
CA TYR A 105 0.06 9.07 2.90
C TYR A 105 1.04 10.19 3.28
N HIS A 106 2.29 9.85 3.60
CA HIS A 106 3.32 10.84 3.93
C HIS A 106 4.39 10.96 2.85
N PHE A 107 4.99 9.83 2.45
CA PHE A 107 6.03 9.82 1.44
C PHE A 107 6.23 8.44 0.80
N ASP A 108 6.88 8.49 -0.35
CA ASP A 108 7.51 7.41 -1.06
C ASP A 108 8.90 7.89 -1.46
N ARG A 109 9.91 7.03 -1.29
CA ARG A 109 11.29 7.35 -1.66
C ARG A 109 11.89 6.14 -2.31
N TYR A 110 12.69 6.38 -3.34
CA TYR A 110 13.59 5.35 -3.87
C TYR A 110 15.01 5.71 -3.44
N THR A 111 15.61 4.86 -2.62
CA THR A 111 16.95 5.11 -2.09
C THR A 111 18.01 4.81 -3.15
N SER A 112 19.19 5.38 -2.98
CA SER A 112 20.36 5.07 -3.82
C SER A 112 20.79 3.60 -3.75
N SER A 113 20.37 2.87 -2.71
CA SER A 113 20.62 1.43 -2.55
C SER A 113 19.56 0.55 -3.22
N GLY A 114 18.64 1.13 -3.98
CA GLY A 114 17.59 0.40 -4.68
C GLY A 114 16.42 -0.06 -3.81
N VAL A 115 16.16 0.61 -2.68
CA VAL A 115 15.08 0.25 -1.76
C VAL A 115 13.93 1.25 -1.90
N TYR A 116 12.72 0.73 -2.00
CA TYR A 116 11.49 1.52 -1.96
C TYR A 116 11.05 1.75 -0.50
N GLU A 117 10.92 3.01 -0.11
CA GLU A 117 10.50 3.41 1.23
C GLU A 117 9.12 4.05 1.16
N TYR A 118 8.22 3.65 2.04
CA TYR A 118 6.86 4.18 2.09
C TYR A 118 6.45 4.55 3.50
N SER A 119 5.58 5.54 3.64
CA SER A 119 5.09 5.96 4.96
C SER A 119 3.60 6.30 4.97
N PHE A 120 2.91 5.74 5.97
CA PHE A 120 1.48 5.91 6.17
C PHE A 120 1.11 6.10 7.65
N THR A 121 0.03 6.85 7.89
CA THR A 121 -0.76 6.76 9.13
C THR A 121 -2.06 6.02 8.84
N LEU A 122 -2.46 5.10 9.72
CA LEU A 122 -3.75 4.41 9.69
C LEU A 122 -4.58 4.80 10.92
N ASP A 123 -5.81 5.25 10.70
CA ASP A 123 -6.72 5.66 11.77
C ASP A 123 -7.71 4.56 12.15
N MET A 124 -7.61 4.07 13.38
CA MET A 124 -8.50 3.01 13.89
C MET A 124 -9.75 3.55 14.59
N ALA A 125 -10.02 4.87 14.58
CA ALA A 125 -11.14 5.48 15.30
C ALA A 125 -12.51 4.89 14.92
N GLY A 126 -12.78 4.73 13.62
CA GLY A 126 -14.03 4.15 13.13
C GLY A 126 -14.24 2.72 13.64
N PHE A 127 -13.19 1.90 13.61
CA PHE A 127 -13.22 0.53 14.11
C PHE A 127 -13.39 0.48 15.63
N ASN A 128 -12.71 1.37 16.36
CA ASN A 128 -12.83 1.45 17.81
C ASN A 128 -14.25 1.85 18.24
N ALA A 129 -14.86 2.80 17.54
CA ALA A 129 -16.24 3.22 17.80
C ALA A 129 -17.25 2.10 17.53
N LEU A 130 -17.12 1.41 16.39
CA LEU A 130 -18.09 0.39 15.98
C LEU A 130 -17.93 -0.95 16.73
N ASN A 131 -16.70 -1.38 17.03
CA ASN A 131 -16.47 -2.62 17.78
C ASN A 131 -16.71 -2.43 19.30
N GLY A 132 -16.67 -1.20 19.79
CA GLY A 132 -16.90 -0.85 21.19
C GLY A 132 -15.73 -1.16 22.13
N ALA A 133 -15.87 -0.73 23.39
CA ALA A 133 -14.79 -0.76 24.38
C ALA A 133 -14.62 -2.09 25.15
N THR A 134 -15.45 -3.10 24.86
CA THR A 134 -15.35 -4.43 25.48
C THR A 134 -14.03 -5.09 25.14
N VAL A 135 -13.60 -6.10 25.92
CA VAL A 135 -12.38 -6.88 25.61
C VAL A 135 -12.45 -7.46 24.20
N ALA A 136 -13.58 -8.05 23.81
CA ALA A 136 -13.79 -8.60 22.47
C ALA A 136 -13.74 -7.53 21.37
N GLY A 137 -14.40 -6.39 21.58
CA GLY A 137 -14.40 -5.27 20.62
C GLY A 137 -13.00 -4.70 20.38
N ARG A 138 -12.26 -4.44 21.47
CA ARG A 138 -10.88 -3.97 21.41
C ARG A 138 -9.94 -4.99 20.77
N GLN A 139 -10.08 -6.28 21.08
CA GLN A 139 -9.31 -7.36 20.45
C GLN A 139 -9.54 -7.35 18.93
N LYS A 140 -10.81 -7.24 18.50
CA LYS A 140 -11.15 -7.21 17.09
C LYS A 140 -10.48 -6.04 16.37
N THR A 141 -10.55 -4.82 16.91
CA THR A 141 -9.87 -3.65 16.32
C THR A 141 -8.35 -3.85 16.22
N LYS A 142 -7.71 -4.47 17.22
CA LYS A 142 -6.27 -4.77 17.15
C LYS A 142 -5.94 -5.85 16.13
N ASN A 143 -6.76 -6.89 16.01
CA ASN A 143 -6.58 -7.92 15.00
C ASN A 143 -6.72 -7.32 13.59
N THR A 144 -7.68 -6.43 13.37
CA THR A 144 -7.81 -5.68 12.10
C THR A 144 -6.54 -4.86 11.81
N ALA A 145 -5.97 -4.16 12.80
CA ALA A 145 -4.73 -3.41 12.60
C ALA A 145 -3.54 -4.33 12.21
N LYS A 146 -3.44 -5.52 12.81
CA LYS A 146 -2.42 -6.52 12.42
C LYS A 146 -2.61 -7.00 10.99
N LEU A 147 -3.84 -7.33 10.62
CA LEU A 147 -4.20 -7.80 9.28
C LEU A 147 -3.97 -6.74 8.21
N ALA A 148 -4.28 -5.47 8.50
CA ALA A 148 -3.95 -4.33 7.65
C ALA A 148 -2.43 -4.25 7.40
N LEU A 149 -1.62 -4.34 8.46
CA LEU A 149 -0.17 -4.33 8.31
C LEU A 149 0.34 -5.51 7.47
N ILE A 150 -0.18 -6.72 7.71
CA ILE A 150 0.19 -7.92 6.93
C ILE A 150 -0.11 -7.70 5.44
N ALA A 151 -1.30 -7.18 5.12
CA ALA A 151 -1.73 -6.89 3.77
C ALA A 151 -0.80 -5.89 3.06
N MET A 152 -0.48 -4.79 3.74
CA MET A 152 0.44 -3.76 3.22
C MET A 152 1.82 -4.34 2.91
N LEU A 153 2.39 -5.11 3.85
CA LEU A 153 3.74 -5.64 3.70
C LEU A 153 3.83 -6.75 2.66
N LYS A 154 2.81 -7.62 2.57
CA LYS A 154 2.76 -8.66 1.53
C LYS A 154 2.59 -8.06 0.14
N THR A 155 1.82 -6.99 0.02
CA THR A 155 1.68 -6.24 -1.23
C THR A 155 3.00 -5.58 -1.62
N ALA A 156 3.65 -4.88 -0.70
CA ALA A 156 4.97 -4.29 -0.96
C ALA A 156 6.03 -5.35 -1.32
N GLU A 157 6.02 -6.49 -0.65
CA GLU A 157 6.90 -7.63 -0.97
C GLU A 157 6.66 -8.19 -2.37
N ALA A 158 5.41 -8.29 -2.81
CA ALA A 158 5.09 -8.80 -4.13
C ALA A 158 5.52 -7.87 -5.27
N ILE A 159 5.42 -6.56 -5.05
CA ILE A 159 5.74 -5.55 -6.07
C ILE A 159 7.25 -5.32 -6.19
N HIS A 160 7.94 -5.23 -5.06
CA HIS A 160 9.36 -4.83 -5.04
C HIS A 160 10.30 -6.03 -4.84
N GLY A 161 9.79 -7.15 -4.33
CA GLY A 161 10.58 -8.29 -3.88
C GLY A 161 11.03 -8.15 -2.43
N ALA A 162 11.28 -9.29 -1.79
CA ALA A 162 11.79 -9.35 -0.43
C ALA A 162 13.17 -8.66 -0.35
N GLY A 163 13.31 -7.71 0.58
CA GLY A 163 14.56 -6.95 0.81
C GLY A 163 14.64 -5.60 0.09
N ASN A 164 13.76 -5.34 -0.88
CA ASN A 164 13.78 -4.12 -1.69
C ASN A 164 12.73 -3.09 -1.25
N PHE A 165 12.12 -3.26 -0.09
CA PHE A 165 11.14 -2.31 0.44
C PHE A 165 11.26 -2.11 1.95
N ARG A 166 10.77 -0.96 2.41
CA ARG A 166 10.59 -0.58 3.82
C ARG A 166 9.29 0.20 3.96
N VAL A 167 8.48 -0.12 4.95
CA VAL A 167 7.20 0.57 5.19
C VAL A 167 7.15 1.08 6.62
N TRP A 168 7.00 2.39 6.80
CA TRP A 168 6.64 3.01 8.07
C TRP A 168 5.12 3.08 8.18
N VAL A 169 4.59 2.52 9.27
CA VAL A 169 3.16 2.56 9.56
C VAL A 169 2.96 3.10 10.96
N LYS A 170 2.26 4.22 11.08
CA LYS A 170 1.76 4.76 12.33
C LYS A 170 0.29 4.40 12.50
N PHE A 171 -0.08 3.75 13.58
CA PHE A 171 -1.47 3.56 13.94
C PHE A 171 -1.92 4.63 14.94
N THR A 172 -3.02 5.31 14.65
CA THR A 172 -3.71 6.22 15.58
C THR A 172 -4.99 5.61 16.11
N ASN A 173 -5.43 6.07 17.28
CA ASN A 173 -6.69 5.64 17.91
C ASN A 173 -6.80 4.12 18.17
N LEU A 174 -5.66 3.46 18.40
CA LEU A 174 -5.63 2.07 18.86
C LEU A 174 -6.24 1.96 20.25
N PRO A 175 -7.07 0.93 20.52
CA PRO A 175 -7.56 0.68 21.87
C PRO A 175 -6.45 0.21 22.81
N LEU A 176 -6.69 0.38 24.12
CA LEU A 176 -5.78 -0.09 25.18
C LEU A 176 -5.52 -1.60 25.07
N GLN A 177 -4.28 -2.02 25.30
CA GLN A 177 -3.85 -3.44 25.25
C GLN A 177 -4.35 -4.26 26.45
N THR A 178 -4.68 -3.63 27.57
CA THR A 178 -4.96 -4.33 28.82
C THR A 178 -6.06 -5.38 28.66
N GLY A 179 -5.75 -6.62 29.07
CA GLY A 179 -6.66 -7.76 28.98
C GLY A 179 -6.84 -8.35 27.58
N LEU A 180 -6.05 -7.92 26.59
CA LEU A 180 -6.07 -8.49 25.24
C LEU A 180 -5.02 -9.59 25.08
N SER A 181 -5.33 -10.57 24.23
CA SER A 181 -4.46 -11.68 23.87
C SER A 181 -3.52 -11.34 22.69
N GLY A 182 -2.45 -12.13 22.55
CA GLY A 182 -1.46 -12.00 21.49
C GLY A 182 -0.52 -10.81 21.68
N SER A 183 0.37 -10.62 20.70
CA SER A 183 1.36 -9.55 20.70
C SER A 183 0.75 -8.16 20.64
N LEU A 184 1.45 -7.18 21.24
CA LEU A 184 1.08 -5.77 21.20
C LEU A 184 1.12 -5.24 19.77
N VAL A 185 0.07 -4.50 19.37
CA VAL A 185 0.12 -3.62 18.20
C VAL A 185 0.75 -2.29 18.62
N HIS A 186 1.94 -2.02 18.09
CA HIS A 186 2.65 -0.77 18.35
C HIS A 186 2.00 0.38 17.55
N GLY A 187 1.97 1.57 18.14
CA GLY A 187 1.53 2.78 17.44
C GLY A 187 2.45 3.16 16.27
N GLY A 188 3.67 2.62 16.22
CA GLY A 188 4.62 2.82 15.12
C GLY A 188 5.08 4.26 14.98
N GLY A 189 5.49 4.63 13.77
CA GLY A 189 5.92 5.97 13.41
C GLY A 189 5.90 6.18 11.91
N VAL A 190 6.08 7.43 11.51
CA VAL A 190 5.96 7.86 10.11
C VAL A 190 7.32 8.01 9.42
N ASP A 191 8.42 8.05 10.17
CA ASP A 191 9.78 8.11 9.61
C ASP A 191 10.80 7.76 10.70
N TRP A 192 12.09 7.76 10.35
CA TRP A 192 13.21 7.72 11.29
C TRP A 192 13.04 8.77 12.42
N PRO A 193 13.34 8.44 13.70
CA PRO A 193 14.08 7.27 14.18
C PRO A 193 13.24 6.01 14.44
N THR A 194 11.97 5.98 14.02
CA THR A 194 11.17 4.74 14.16
C THR A 194 11.60 3.69 13.14
N TRP A 195 11.54 2.42 13.51
CA TRP A 195 11.97 1.33 12.64
C TRP A 195 10.88 0.97 11.64
N PRO A 196 11.21 0.87 10.33
CA PRO A 196 10.27 0.41 9.33
C PRO A 196 9.98 -1.08 9.50
N TYR A 197 8.87 -1.49 8.89
CA TYR A 197 8.57 -2.86 8.61
C TYR A 197 9.19 -3.30 7.27
N THR A 198 9.72 -4.52 7.23
CA THR A 198 10.26 -5.21 6.07
C THR A 198 9.75 -6.64 6.03
N ALA A 199 10.02 -7.39 4.95
CA ALA A 199 9.66 -8.80 4.86
C ALA A 199 10.23 -9.67 6.01
N SER A 200 11.36 -9.26 6.59
CA SER A 200 12.04 -9.97 7.68
C SER A 200 11.73 -9.42 9.08
N SER A 201 10.88 -8.41 9.21
CA SER A 201 10.53 -7.84 10.52
C SER A 201 9.92 -8.91 11.44
N SER A 202 10.51 -9.08 12.64
CA SER A 202 10.04 -10.06 13.62
C SER A 202 8.58 -9.81 14.03
N VAL A 203 8.22 -8.54 14.26
CA VAL A 203 6.84 -8.13 14.58
C VAL A 203 5.85 -8.55 13.49
N TYR A 204 6.22 -8.34 12.22
CA TYR A 204 5.40 -8.75 11.09
C TYR A 204 5.23 -10.28 11.02
N ASN A 205 6.31 -11.04 11.23
CA ASN A 205 6.26 -12.50 11.25
C ASN A 205 5.41 -13.02 12.42
N THR A 206 5.49 -12.40 13.60
CA THR A 206 4.62 -12.70 14.74
C THR A 206 3.15 -12.47 14.38
N TYR A 207 2.81 -11.33 13.76
CA TYR A 207 1.43 -11.06 13.39
C TYR A 207 0.90 -12.05 12.36
N LYS A 208 1.71 -12.45 11.36
CA LYS A 208 1.30 -13.50 10.42
C LYS A 208 0.97 -14.80 11.13
N ALA A 209 1.84 -15.24 12.04
CA ALA A 209 1.65 -16.50 12.78
C ALA A 209 0.42 -16.46 13.71
N GLU A 210 0.10 -15.30 14.28
CA GLU A 210 -1.09 -15.14 15.13
C GLU A 210 -2.39 -15.01 14.32
N MET A 211 -2.34 -14.37 13.16
CA MET A 211 -3.55 -13.93 12.44
C MET A 211 -3.93 -14.83 11.27
N LEU A 212 -2.97 -15.50 10.62
CA LEU A 212 -3.24 -16.36 9.46
C LEU A 212 -3.30 -17.82 9.89
N ALA A 213 -4.32 -18.54 9.45
CA ALA A 213 -4.42 -19.96 9.72
C ALA A 213 -3.34 -20.75 8.96
N SER A 214 -2.81 -21.83 9.56
CA SER A 214 -1.76 -22.67 8.97
C SER A 214 -2.21 -23.52 7.77
N GLY A 215 -3.52 -23.58 7.51
CA GLY A 215 -4.12 -24.22 6.34
C GLY A 215 -4.38 -23.24 5.18
N CYS A 216 -3.88 -22.01 5.33
CA CYS A 216 -3.67 -21.03 4.27
C CYS A 216 -2.15 -21.04 3.97
#